data_AF-A0A9X2YFM0-F1
#
_entry.id   AF-A0A9X2YFM0-F1
#
_cell.length_a   1.000
_cell.length_b   1.000
_cell.length_c   1.000
_cell.angle_alpha   90.00
_cell.angle_beta   90.00
_cell.angle_gamma   90.00
#
_symmetry.space_group_name_H-M   'P 1'
#
loop_
_entity.id
_entity.type
_entity.pdbx_description
1 polymer ?
#
loop_
_entity_poly.entity_id
_entity_poly.type
_entity_poly.pdbx_seq_one_letter_code
_entity_poly.pdbx_strand_id
1 'polypeptide(L)'
;AVPAAAGAGLLLGWGIFCNYGLGLMALPAVGVLISARTRRSAVTALVPAVVAALLVVGAFAAAGFWWLDGYHLVQERYWQGIANDRPFPYWGWANFASVVCAIGLGSVAGLSRVVDLAALRRRSGLHLVVLGALLAIVAADLSRLSKAETERIWLPFMVWLVASAALLPPRSHRWWLALNVVGALAVNHLILTNW
;
A
#
# COMPACT_ATOMS: atom_id res chain seq x y z
N ALA A 1 20.15 0.11 12.38
CA ALA A 1 19.33 1.03 11.56
C ALA A 1 19.76 1.03 10.10
N VAL A 2 21.02 1.37 9.79
CA VAL A 2 21.56 1.40 8.42
C VAL A 2 21.35 0.09 7.61
N PRO A 3 21.65 -1.13 8.12
CA PRO A 3 21.44 -2.35 7.35
C PRO A 3 19.95 -2.62 7.04
N ALA A 4 19.06 -2.36 8.00
CA ALA A 4 17.62 -2.48 7.78
C ALA A 4 17.10 -1.46 6.74
N ALA A 5 17.64 -0.24 6.77
CA ALA A 5 17.29 0.80 5.81
C ALA A 5 17.79 0.47 4.40
N ALA A 6 19.04 -0.02 4.27
CA ALA A 6 19.56 -0.53 3.00
C ALA A 6 18.74 -1.72 2.49
N GLY A 7 18.39 -2.67 3.36
CA GLY A 7 17.51 -3.80 3.03
C GLY A 7 16.13 -3.36 2.54
N ALA A 8 15.51 -2.38 3.20
CA ALA A 8 14.24 -1.79 2.75
C ALA A 8 14.38 -1.12 1.37
N GLY A 9 15.49 -0.41 1.13
CA GLY A 9 15.82 0.17 -0.16
C GLY A 9 16.00 -0.87 -1.28
N LEU A 10 16.73 -1.95 -1.00
CA LEU A 10 16.90 -3.07 -1.94
C LEU A 10 15.56 -3.72 -2.27
N LEU A 11 14.75 -4.02 -1.26
CA LEU A 11 13.44 -4.66 -1.43
C LEU A 11 12.48 -3.77 -2.22
N LEU A 12 12.41 -2.47 -1.90
CA LEU A 12 11.57 -1.53 -2.64
C LEU A 12 12.09 -1.33 -4.07
N GLY A 13 13.40 -1.15 -4.23
CA GLY A 13 14.06 -1.01 -5.53
C GLY A 13 13.83 -2.21 -6.43
N TRP A 14 13.88 -3.43 -5.89
CA TRP A 14 13.51 -4.64 -6.61
C TRP A 14 12.01 -4.71 -6.89
N GLY A 15 11.19 -4.41 -5.88
CA GLY A 15 9.74 -4.47 -5.95
C GLY A 15 9.16 -3.62 -7.08
N ILE A 16 9.68 -2.40 -7.31
CA ILE A 16 9.18 -1.54 -8.39
C ILE A 16 9.40 -2.12 -9.79
N PHE A 17 10.38 -3.02 -9.99
CA PHE A 17 10.56 -3.74 -11.26
C PHE A 17 9.65 -4.96 -11.38
N CYS A 18 9.20 -5.54 -10.27
CA CYS A 18 8.19 -6.61 -10.28
C CYS A 18 6.76 -6.07 -10.40
N ASN A 19 6.50 -4.86 -9.90
CA ASN A 19 5.19 -4.22 -9.90
C ASN A 19 5.33 -2.69 -9.89
N TYR A 20 4.96 -2.05 -10.99
CA TYR A 20 4.99 -0.58 -11.12
C TYR A 20 4.18 0.15 -10.04
N GLY A 21 3.09 -0.45 -9.56
CA GLY A 21 2.27 0.10 -8.49
C GLY A 21 3.02 0.25 -7.17
N LEU A 22 4.04 -0.59 -6.91
CA LEU A 22 4.85 -0.49 -5.69
C LEU A 22 5.62 0.83 -5.56
N GLY A 23 5.73 1.63 -6.63
CA GLY A 23 6.22 3.01 -6.52
C GLY A 23 5.43 3.84 -5.49
N LEU A 24 4.14 3.56 -5.34
CA LEU A 24 3.27 4.24 -4.36
C LEU A 24 3.58 3.87 -2.90
N MET A 25 4.38 2.83 -2.65
CA MET A 25 4.92 2.52 -1.31
C MET A 25 5.83 3.64 -0.78
N ALA A 26 6.27 4.55 -1.65
CA ALA A 26 6.92 5.79 -1.23
C ALA A 26 6.06 6.61 -0.24
N LEU A 27 4.73 6.58 -0.35
CA LEU A 27 3.82 7.34 0.52
C LEU A 27 3.87 6.86 1.99
N PRO A 28 3.64 5.57 2.32
CA PRO A 28 3.82 5.09 3.68
C PRO A 28 5.29 5.17 4.13
N ALA A 29 6.28 5.01 3.24
CA ALA A 29 7.69 5.19 3.58
C ALA A 29 8.01 6.63 4.03
N VAL A 30 7.45 7.64 3.34
CA VAL A 30 7.51 9.04 3.77
C VAL A 30 6.83 9.22 5.13
N GLY A 31 5.69 8.56 5.36
CA GLY A 31 5.04 8.52 6.68
C GLY A 31 5.97 8.03 7.79
N VAL A 32 6.73 6.95 7.54
CA VAL A 32 7.77 6.44 8.47
C VAL A 32 8.84 7.49 8.71
N LEU A 33 9.36 8.14 7.66
CA LEU A 33 10.41 9.15 7.79
C LEU A 33 9.93 10.40 8.55
N ILE A 34 8.70 10.84 8.33
CA ILE A 34 8.08 11.96 9.08
C ILE A 34 7.92 11.60 10.55
N SER A 35 7.63 10.34 10.87
CA SER A 35 7.50 9.84 12.25
C SER A 35 8.83 9.81 13.03
N ALA A 36 9.96 10.00 12.35
CA ALA A 36 11.27 10.00 13.00
C ALA A 36 11.39 11.14 14.02
N ARG A 37 11.93 10.82 15.21
CA ARG A 37 12.14 11.78 16.30
C ARG A 37 13.10 12.90 15.95
N THR A 38 14.09 12.62 15.11
CA THR A 38 15.12 13.59 14.71
C THR A 38 15.35 13.56 13.20
N ARG A 39 15.71 14.72 12.64
CA ARG A 39 16.10 14.82 11.22
C ARG A 39 17.29 13.91 10.90
N ARG A 40 18.23 13.78 11.83
CA ARG A 40 19.37 12.86 11.70
C ARG A 40 18.90 11.43 11.53
N SER A 41 17.97 10.95 12.38
CA SER A 41 17.41 9.60 12.25
C SER A 41 16.74 9.37 10.90
N ALA A 42 15.95 10.33 10.41
CA ALA A 42 15.31 10.25 9.10
C ALA A 42 16.34 10.16 7.98
N VAL A 43 17.36 11.03 7.98
CA VAL A 43 18.42 11.04 6.96
C VAL A 43 19.25 9.76 6.99
N THR A 44 19.61 9.27 8.19
CA THR A 44 20.38 8.02 8.33
C THR A 44 19.62 6.77 7.87
N ALA A 45 18.28 6.85 7.75
CA ALA A 45 17.47 5.80 7.14
C ALA A 45 17.27 6.05 5.64
N LEU A 46 16.96 7.29 5.24
CA LEU A 46 16.67 7.65 3.86
C LEU A 46 17.87 7.41 2.94
N VAL A 47 19.07 7.87 3.33
CA VAL A 47 20.27 7.78 2.48
C VAL A 47 20.60 6.34 2.08
N PRO A 48 20.79 5.38 3.02
CA PRO A 48 21.09 4.00 2.63
C PRO A 48 19.94 3.34 1.86
N ALA A 49 18.68 3.67 2.16
CA ALA A 49 17.54 3.14 1.42
C ALA A 49 17.52 3.62 -0.04
N VAL A 50 17.73 4.92 -0.27
CA VAL A 50 17.79 5.50 -1.63
C VAL A 50 18.97 4.96 -2.41
N VAL A 51 20.16 4.91 -1.80
CA VAL A 51 21.35 4.36 -2.46
C VAL A 51 21.12 2.91 -2.86
N ALA A 52 20.60 2.08 -1.95
CA ALA A 52 20.27 0.70 -2.25
C ALA A 52 19.25 0.54 -3.38
N ALA A 53 18.16 1.34 -3.37
CA ALA A 53 17.16 1.30 -4.43
C ALA A 53 17.75 1.72 -5.79
N LEU A 54 18.58 2.77 -5.80
CA LEU A 54 19.26 3.25 -7.00
C LEU A 54 20.27 2.24 -7.55
N LEU A 55 20.92 1.44 -6.69
CA LEU A 55 21.78 0.35 -7.15
C LEU A 55 20.99 -0.70 -7.93
N VAL A 56 19.78 -1.04 -7.49
CA VAL A 56 18.90 -1.95 -8.23
C VAL A 56 18.48 -1.34 -9.56
N VAL A 57 18.03 -0.08 -9.56
CA VAL A 57 17.68 0.65 -10.79
C VAL A 57 18.86 0.71 -11.76
N GLY A 58 20.05 1.02 -11.25
CA GLY A 58 21.28 1.06 -12.04
C GLY A 58 21.65 -0.30 -12.63
N ALA A 59 21.43 -1.39 -11.91
CA ALA A 59 21.67 -2.75 -12.42
C ALA A 59 20.73 -3.10 -13.58
N PHE A 60 19.43 -2.79 -13.47
CA PHE A 60 18.48 -2.99 -14.57
C PHE A 60 18.78 -2.09 -15.76
N ALA A 61 19.12 -0.81 -15.52
CA ALA A 61 19.50 0.12 -16.58
C ALA A 61 20.76 -0.35 -17.32
N ALA A 62 21.77 -0.83 -16.60
CA ALA A 62 22.98 -1.41 -17.18
C ALA A 62 22.69 -2.71 -17.97
N ALA A 63 21.66 -3.46 -17.58
CA ALA A 63 21.16 -4.61 -18.31
C ALA A 63 20.26 -4.24 -19.52
N GLY A 64 20.09 -2.94 -19.81
CA GLY A 64 19.33 -2.45 -20.96
C GLY A 64 17.84 -2.26 -20.70
N PHE A 65 17.40 -2.28 -19.44
CA PHE A 65 16.00 -2.07 -19.07
C PHE A 65 15.80 -0.74 -18.33
N TRP A 66 15.15 0.21 -19.00
CA TRP A 66 14.77 1.48 -18.39
C TRP A 66 13.33 1.44 -17.86
N TRP A 67 13.16 1.76 -16.57
CA TRP A 67 11.89 1.58 -15.87
C TRP A 67 10.75 2.43 -16.47
N LEU A 68 11.03 3.66 -16.90
CA LEU A 68 9.99 4.54 -17.46
C LEU A 68 9.48 4.03 -18.81
N ASP A 69 10.36 3.52 -19.66
CA ASP A 69 9.97 2.96 -20.94
C ASP A 69 9.06 1.74 -20.71
N GLY A 70 9.44 0.87 -19.79
CA GLY A 70 8.60 -0.27 -19.39
C GLY A 70 7.24 0.16 -18.82
N TYR A 71 7.20 1.21 -18.00
CA TYR A 71 5.94 1.75 -17.45
C TYR A 71 5.01 2.25 -18.56
N HIS A 72 5.53 3.04 -19.50
CA HIS A 72 4.75 3.58 -20.62
C HIS A 72 4.22 2.48 -21.53
N LEU A 73 5.07 1.52 -21.89
CA LEU A 73 4.67 0.39 -22.75
C LEU A 73 3.61 -0.50 -22.08
N VAL A 74 3.71 -0.74 -20.77
CA VAL A 74 2.68 -1.48 -20.03
C VAL A 74 1.36 -0.72 -20.00
N GLN A 75 1.41 0.60 -19.79
CA GLN A 75 0.20 1.43 -19.83
C GLN A 75 -0.45 1.39 -21.22
N GLU A 76 0.31 1.55 -22.30
CA GLU A 76 -0.21 1.45 -23.67
C GLU A 76 -0.87 0.10 -23.91
N ARG A 77 -0.18 -1.00 -23.56
CA ARG A 77 -0.72 -2.35 -23.76
C ARG A 77 -1.98 -2.61 -22.93
N TYR A 78 -2.04 -2.06 -21.72
CA TYR A 78 -3.22 -2.14 -20.85
C TYR A 78 -4.43 -1.48 -21.51
N TRP A 79 -4.27 -0.27 -22.04
CA TRP A 79 -5.36 0.47 -22.70
C TRP A 79 -5.77 -0.14 -24.05
N GLN A 80 -4.84 -0.75 -24.77
CA GLN A 80 -5.14 -1.53 -25.98
C GLN A 80 -5.88 -2.84 -25.70
N GLY A 81 -5.86 -3.32 -24.46
CA GLY A 81 -6.44 -4.60 -24.08
C GLY A 81 -7.52 -4.44 -23.01
N ILE A 82 -7.28 -5.10 -21.87
CA ILE A 82 -8.26 -5.38 -20.83
C ILE A 82 -8.82 -4.15 -20.11
N ALA A 83 -8.25 -2.95 -20.34
CA ALA A 83 -8.78 -1.73 -19.74
C ALA A 83 -10.24 -1.50 -20.14
N ASN A 84 -10.66 -1.87 -21.35
CA ASN A 84 -12.04 -1.64 -21.82
C ASN A 84 -13.04 -2.65 -21.25
N ASP A 85 -12.57 -3.85 -20.89
CA ASP A 85 -13.40 -4.90 -20.27
C ASP A 85 -13.70 -4.61 -18.79
N ARG A 86 -13.02 -3.62 -18.21
CA ARG A 86 -13.10 -3.24 -16.80
C ARG A 86 -13.63 -1.81 -16.68
N PRO A 87 -14.96 -1.60 -16.69
CA PRO A 87 -15.53 -0.27 -16.64
C PRO A 87 -15.21 0.41 -15.31
N PHE A 88 -14.65 1.62 -15.38
CA PHE A 88 -14.32 2.40 -14.18
C PHE A 88 -15.54 2.75 -13.31
N PRO A 89 -16.76 3.01 -13.86
CA PRO A 89 -17.93 3.25 -13.02
C PRO A 89 -18.27 2.13 -12.04
N TYR A 90 -17.95 0.87 -12.38
CA TYR A 90 -18.11 -0.27 -11.47
C TYR A 90 -16.85 -0.48 -10.64
N TRP A 91 -15.69 -0.63 -11.29
CA TRP A 91 -14.46 -1.00 -10.60
C TRP A 91 -13.92 0.09 -9.67
N GLY A 92 -14.21 1.37 -9.94
CA GLY A 92 -13.78 2.48 -9.08
C GLY A 92 -14.37 2.44 -7.67
N TRP A 93 -15.52 1.78 -7.44
CA TRP A 93 -16.04 1.54 -6.08
C TRP A 93 -15.90 0.08 -5.66
N ALA A 94 -16.05 -0.88 -6.59
CA ALA A 94 -15.97 -2.30 -6.28
C ALA A 94 -14.56 -2.67 -5.76
N ASN A 95 -13.51 -2.03 -6.27
CA ASN A 95 -12.15 -2.18 -5.73
C ASN A 95 -12.07 -1.86 -4.23
N PHE A 96 -12.71 -0.77 -3.76
CA PHE A 96 -12.75 -0.43 -2.34
C PHE A 96 -13.61 -1.39 -1.52
N ALA A 97 -14.70 -1.90 -2.09
CA ALA A 97 -15.49 -2.94 -1.44
C ALA A 97 -14.65 -4.21 -1.20
N SER A 98 -13.83 -4.61 -2.19
CA SER A 98 -12.87 -5.71 -2.04
C SER A 98 -11.85 -5.44 -0.94
N VAL A 99 -11.33 -4.21 -0.82
CA VAL A 99 -10.45 -3.82 0.30
C VAL A 99 -11.16 -4.00 1.64
N VAL A 100 -12.39 -3.52 1.78
CA VAL A 100 -13.18 -3.65 3.02
C VAL A 100 -13.32 -5.12 3.43
N CYS A 101 -13.60 -6.00 2.47
CA CYS A 101 -13.62 -7.44 2.71
C CYS A 101 -12.26 -8.00 3.13
N ALA A 102 -11.18 -7.56 2.48
CA ALA A 102 -9.82 -8.06 2.72
C ALA A 102 -9.25 -7.62 4.09
N ILE A 103 -9.45 -6.36 4.49
CA ILE A 103 -8.89 -5.82 5.73
C ILE A 103 -9.80 -6.06 6.94
N GLY A 104 -11.06 -6.41 6.71
CA GLY A 104 -12.07 -6.66 7.74
C GLY A 104 -12.68 -5.38 8.34
N LEU A 105 -13.91 -5.52 8.85
CA LEU A 105 -14.70 -4.40 9.39
C LEU A 105 -14.06 -3.72 10.61
N GLY A 106 -13.26 -4.43 11.41
CA GLY A 106 -12.51 -3.83 12.51
C GLY A 106 -11.47 -2.82 12.02
N SER A 107 -10.78 -3.13 10.93
CA SER A 107 -9.81 -2.20 10.32
C SER A 107 -10.54 -1.04 9.65
N VAL A 108 -11.70 -1.27 9.04
CA VAL A 108 -12.54 -0.16 8.51
C VAL A 108 -13.02 0.76 9.64
N ALA A 109 -13.47 0.20 10.76
CA ALA A 109 -13.85 0.98 11.93
C ALA A 109 -12.66 1.77 12.51
N GLY A 110 -11.45 1.20 12.48
CA GLY A 110 -10.20 1.88 12.83
C GLY A 110 -9.85 3.02 11.87
N LEU A 111 -10.07 2.85 10.56
CA LEU A 111 -9.82 3.87 9.54
C LEU A 111 -10.62 5.14 9.77
N SER A 112 -11.85 5.04 10.32
CA SER A 112 -12.65 6.23 10.67
C SER A 112 -11.97 7.15 11.71
N ARG A 113 -10.92 6.67 12.40
CA ARG A 113 -10.14 7.42 13.39
C ARG A 113 -8.72 7.78 12.93
N VAL A 114 -8.36 7.49 11.67
CA VAL A 114 -6.99 7.72 11.19
C VAL A 114 -6.66 9.22 11.09
N VAL A 115 -7.65 10.06 10.78
CA VAL A 115 -7.48 11.51 10.68
C VAL A 115 -7.65 12.15 12.05
N ASP A 116 -6.59 12.11 12.85
CA ASP A 116 -6.48 12.86 14.12
C ASP A 116 -5.37 13.91 13.99
N LEU A 117 -5.77 15.18 13.93
CA LEU A 117 -4.86 16.32 13.79
C LEU A 117 -3.83 16.39 14.93
N ALA A 118 -4.21 16.04 16.15
CA ALA A 118 -3.31 16.07 17.30
C ALA A 118 -2.26 14.95 17.19
N ALA A 119 -2.67 13.74 16.78
CA ALA A 119 -1.75 12.63 16.55
C ALA A 119 -0.80 12.90 15.37
N LEU A 120 -1.30 13.51 14.29
CA LEU A 120 -0.49 13.90 13.13
C LEU A 120 0.53 14.99 13.49
N ARG A 121 0.15 16.00 14.28
CA ARG A 121 1.09 17.02 14.80
C ARG A 121 2.16 16.42 15.70
N ARG A 122 1.82 15.40 16.49
CA ARG A 122 2.78 14.60 17.28
C ARG A 122 3.58 13.60 16.44
N ARG A 123 3.38 13.57 15.12
CA ARG A 123 4.05 12.68 14.17
C ARG A 123 3.88 11.20 14.52
N SER A 124 2.67 10.82 14.95
CA SER A 124 2.35 9.44 15.28
C SER A 124 2.56 8.53 14.06
N GLY A 125 3.50 7.59 14.17
CA GLY A 125 3.86 6.69 13.08
C GLY A 125 2.68 5.87 12.57
N LEU A 126 1.81 5.41 13.48
CA LEU A 126 0.61 4.65 13.11
C LEU A 126 -0.31 5.45 12.19
N HIS A 127 -0.65 6.70 12.56
CA HIS A 127 -1.51 7.54 11.74
C HIS A 127 -0.87 7.89 10.39
N LEU A 128 0.42 8.21 10.40
CA LEU A 128 1.16 8.60 9.18
C LEU A 128 1.28 7.44 8.19
N VAL A 129 1.58 6.22 8.66
CA VAL A 129 1.73 5.04 7.81
C VAL A 129 0.38 4.59 7.26
N VAL A 130 -0.66 4.52 8.10
CA VAL A 130 -2.02 4.15 7.65
C VAL A 130 -2.56 5.19 6.65
N LEU A 131 -2.35 6.48 6.91
CA LEU A 131 -2.75 7.54 5.99
C LEU A 131 -1.96 7.46 4.67
N GLY A 132 -0.64 7.20 4.72
CA GLY A 132 0.18 6.99 3.53
C GLY A 132 -0.29 5.80 2.69
N ALA A 133 -0.66 4.69 3.32
CA ALA A 133 -1.22 3.53 2.65
C ALA A 133 -2.61 3.80 2.04
N LEU A 134 -3.46 4.54 2.74
CA LEU A 134 -4.76 4.97 2.22
C LEU A 134 -4.60 5.89 0.99
N LEU A 135 -3.68 6.85 1.06
CA LEU A 135 -3.34 7.72 -0.05
C LEU A 135 -2.76 6.94 -1.24
N ALA A 136 -1.95 5.91 -1.00
CA ALA A 136 -1.46 5.03 -2.06
C ALA A 136 -2.60 4.29 -2.78
N ILE A 137 -3.57 3.76 -2.03
CA ILE A 137 -4.75 3.11 -2.63
C ILE A 137 -5.58 4.10 -3.44
N VAL A 138 -5.87 5.29 -2.89
CA VAL A 138 -6.65 6.33 -3.60
C VAL A 138 -5.92 6.78 -4.86
N ALA A 139 -4.60 7.02 -4.79
CA ALA A 139 -3.80 7.39 -5.96
C ALA A 139 -3.78 6.27 -7.02
N ALA A 140 -3.65 5.01 -6.59
CA ALA A 140 -3.71 3.87 -7.49
C ALA A 140 -5.09 3.77 -8.18
N ASP A 141 -6.19 3.93 -7.45
CA ASP A 141 -7.53 3.87 -8.02
C ASP A 141 -7.78 5.00 -9.03
N LEU A 142 -7.42 6.23 -8.65
CA LEU A 142 -7.57 7.41 -9.51
C LEU A 142 -6.71 7.33 -10.79
N SER A 143 -5.62 6.57 -10.77
CA SER A 143 -4.82 6.31 -11.98
C SER A 143 -5.56 5.48 -13.03
N ARG A 144 -6.62 4.75 -12.64
CA ARG A 144 -7.39 3.80 -13.48
C ARG A 144 -6.58 2.60 -14.00
N LEU A 145 -5.34 2.44 -13.54
CA LEU A 145 -4.46 1.32 -13.90
C LEU A 145 -4.68 0.08 -13.01
N SER A 146 -5.44 0.20 -11.92
CA SER A 146 -5.67 -0.89 -10.96
C SER A 146 -7.10 -1.44 -10.95
N LYS A 147 -7.86 -1.25 -12.03
CA LYS A 147 -9.23 -1.76 -12.13
C LYS A 147 -9.22 -3.29 -12.06
N ALA A 148 -9.94 -3.87 -11.11
CA ALA A 148 -10.04 -5.32 -10.89
C ALA A 148 -8.71 -6.04 -10.57
N GLU A 149 -7.68 -5.31 -10.14
CA GLU A 149 -6.33 -5.89 -9.84
C GLU A 149 -5.92 -5.58 -8.40
N THR A 150 -6.90 -5.48 -7.49
CA THR A 150 -6.65 -5.03 -6.12
C THR A 150 -5.73 -5.98 -5.37
N GLU A 151 -5.87 -7.29 -5.53
CA GLU A 151 -5.01 -8.27 -4.88
C GLU A 151 -3.56 -8.24 -5.40
N ARG A 152 -3.34 -7.77 -6.65
CA ARG A 152 -2.01 -7.69 -7.24
C ARG A 152 -1.31 -6.37 -6.94
N ILE A 153 -2.05 -5.27 -6.94
CA ILE A 153 -1.48 -3.92 -6.83
C ILE A 153 -1.63 -3.35 -5.43
N TRP A 154 -2.79 -3.55 -4.79
CA TRP A 154 -3.11 -2.87 -3.53
C TRP A 154 -2.75 -3.68 -2.29
N LEU A 155 -2.61 -5.00 -2.40
CA LEU A 155 -2.27 -5.88 -1.28
C LEU A 155 -1.07 -5.38 -0.44
N PRO A 156 0.04 -4.89 -1.03
CA PRO A 156 1.14 -4.31 -0.26
C PRO A 156 0.74 -3.12 0.63
N PHE A 157 -0.26 -2.35 0.21
CA PHE A 157 -0.80 -1.21 0.97
C PHE A 157 -1.84 -1.66 2.01
N MET A 158 -2.70 -2.63 1.65
CA MET A 158 -3.76 -3.13 2.52
C MET A 158 -3.23 -3.69 3.84
N VAL A 159 -2.04 -4.32 3.83
CA VAL A 159 -1.38 -4.83 5.05
C VAL A 159 -1.24 -3.73 6.12
N TRP A 160 -0.93 -2.50 5.71
CA TRP A 160 -0.80 -1.37 6.63
C TRP A 160 -2.16 -0.86 7.12
N LEU A 161 -3.23 -1.01 6.34
CA LEU A 161 -4.57 -0.61 6.76
C LEU A 161 -5.09 -1.46 7.92
N VAL A 162 -4.67 -2.73 8.03
CA VAL A 162 -5.05 -3.60 9.16
C VAL A 162 -4.59 -3.02 10.50
N ALA A 163 -3.46 -2.30 10.52
CA ALA A 163 -2.95 -1.65 11.72
C ALA A 163 -3.89 -0.57 12.27
N SER A 164 -4.80 -0.01 11.46
CA SER A 164 -5.78 0.98 11.90
C SER A 164 -6.69 0.45 13.01
N ALA A 165 -6.89 -0.87 13.10
CA ALA A 165 -7.69 -1.49 14.16
C ALA A 165 -7.13 -1.17 15.56
N ALA A 166 -5.82 -0.88 15.69
CA ALA A 166 -5.21 -0.44 16.94
C ALA A 166 -5.72 0.94 17.42
N LEU A 167 -6.36 1.73 16.55
CA LEU A 167 -6.97 3.01 16.90
C LEU A 167 -8.34 2.85 17.59
N LEU A 168 -8.89 1.63 17.64
CA LEU A 168 -10.13 1.34 18.34
C LEU A 168 -9.92 1.32 19.86
N PRO A 169 -10.97 1.58 20.66
CA PRO A 169 -10.89 1.46 22.12
C PRO A 169 -10.47 0.03 22.54
N PRO A 170 -9.54 -0.14 23.49
CA PRO A 170 -9.06 -1.47 23.91
C PRO A 170 -10.17 -2.44 24.34
N ARG A 171 -11.25 -1.92 24.94
CA ARG A 171 -12.40 -2.70 25.38
C ARG A 171 -13.18 -3.35 24.23
N SER A 172 -13.13 -2.79 23.02
CA SER A 172 -13.85 -3.32 21.86
C SER A 172 -13.01 -4.23 20.97
N HIS A 173 -11.70 -4.33 21.20
CA HIS A 173 -10.78 -5.10 20.33
C HIS A 173 -11.22 -6.55 20.13
N ARG A 174 -11.64 -7.25 21.20
CA ARG A 174 -12.10 -8.64 21.11
C ARG A 174 -13.30 -8.80 20.18
N TRP A 175 -14.26 -7.87 20.25
CA TRP A 175 -15.43 -7.87 19.38
C TRP A 175 -15.08 -7.62 17.92
N TRP A 176 -14.21 -6.65 17.65
CA TRP A 176 -13.76 -6.35 16.29
C TRP A 176 -12.93 -7.48 15.68
N LEU A 177 -12.08 -8.14 16.48
CA LEU A 177 -11.33 -9.31 16.05
C LEU A 177 -12.26 -10.48 15.74
N ALA A 178 -13.25 -10.75 16.60
CA ALA A 178 -14.26 -11.77 16.33
C ALA A 178 -15.02 -11.49 15.03
N LEU A 179 -15.43 -10.24 14.81
CA LEU A 179 -16.11 -9.83 13.58
C LEU A 179 -15.22 -10.01 12.34
N ASN A 180 -13.92 -9.69 12.42
CA ASN A 180 -12.98 -9.92 11.33
C ASN A 180 -12.82 -11.42 11.03
N VAL A 181 -12.69 -12.27 12.06
CA VAL A 181 -12.57 -13.73 11.89
C VAL A 181 -13.83 -14.30 11.27
N VAL A 182 -15.00 -13.96 11.80
CA VAL A 182 -16.29 -14.41 11.26
C VAL A 182 -16.48 -13.92 9.83
N GLY A 183 -16.16 -12.66 9.54
CA GLY A 183 -16.23 -12.09 8.20
C GLY A 183 -15.31 -12.81 7.21
N ALA A 184 -14.05 -13.07 7.58
CA ALA A 184 -13.10 -13.80 6.76
C ALA A 184 -13.56 -15.24 6.49
N LEU A 185 -14.06 -15.94 7.52
CA LEU A 185 -14.62 -17.28 7.36
C LEU A 185 -15.87 -17.25 6.46
N ALA A 186 -16.77 -16.29 6.65
CA ALA A 186 -17.96 -16.15 5.82
C ALA A 186 -17.59 -15.91 4.34
N VAL A 187 -16.66 -14.98 4.06
CA VAL A 187 -16.16 -14.73 2.70
C VAL A 187 -15.58 -16.01 2.11
N ASN A 188 -14.71 -16.72 2.85
CA ASN A 188 -14.04 -17.92 2.36
C ASN A 188 -14.99 -19.10 2.11
N HIS A 189 -16.09 -19.23 2.87
CA HIS A 189 -16.99 -20.38 2.78
C HIS A 189 -18.25 -20.12 1.95
N LEU A 190 -18.66 -18.85 1.81
CA LEU A 190 -19.89 -18.49 1.09
C LEU A 190 -19.61 -18.01 -0.34
N ILE A 191 -18.39 -17.51 -0.61
CA ILE A 191 -18.01 -17.06 -1.95
C ILE A 191 -17.19 -18.17 -2.60
N LEU A 192 -17.75 -18.75 -3.66
CA LEU A 192 -17.00 -19.66 -4.52
C LEU A 192 -15.91 -18.86 -5.24
N THR A 193 -14.68 -18.95 -4.74
CA THR A 193 -13.53 -18.35 -5.40
C THR A 193 -13.02 -19.36 -6.43
N ASN A 194 -13.36 -19.12 -7.70
CA ASN A 194 -12.77 -19.88 -8.80
C ASN A 194 -11.36 -19.31 -9.03
N TRP A 195 -10.37 -19.92 -8.40
CA TRP A 195 -8.96 -19.78 -8.76
C TRP A 195 -8.55 -20.94 -9.65
#